data_AF-A0A925VUA9-F1
#
_entry.id   AF-A0A925VUA9-F1
#
_cell.length_a   1.000
_cell.length_b   1.000
_cell.length_c   1.000
_cell.angle_alpha   90.00
_cell.angle_beta   90.00
_cell.angle_gamma   90.00
#
_symmetry.space_group_name_H-M   'P 1'
#
loop_
_entity.id
_entity.type
_entity.pdbx_description
1 polymer ?
#
loop_
_entity_poly.entity_id
_entity_poly.type
_entity_poly.pdbx_seq_one_letter_code
_entity_poly.pdbx_strand_id
1 'polypeptide(L)'
;MPGLSFLPTIIRYGLLLGVSLCLYTTLMWLTRLDTTYLAVGQYLDIAVILLPISLIAAAIRQLLRRAPLRWWQRLGVGVGVGVVAELVYRPYLALYHAYLNPTWFSFVVALKKAELSAAGQSAAHITAELARLQAAHVRQAGMFSGFWVSALVLPALVALLTLPFWHRRPAPPPRQQP
;
A
#
# COMPACT_ATOMS: atom_id res chain seq x y z
N MET A 1 22.54 21.34 -13.23
CA MET A 1 21.94 19.99 -13.34
C MET A 1 20.47 20.05 -12.96
N PRO A 2 19.51 19.71 -13.84
CA PRO A 2 18.07 19.72 -13.54
C PRO A 2 17.61 18.56 -12.63
N GLY A 3 18.43 18.20 -11.62
CA GLY A 3 18.34 16.95 -10.86
C GLY A 3 17.50 16.97 -9.58
N LEU A 4 16.95 18.12 -9.16
CA LEU A 4 16.32 18.27 -7.84
C LEU A 4 14.78 18.41 -7.84
N SER A 5 14.12 18.40 -9.00
CA SER A 5 12.67 18.67 -9.08
C SER A 5 11.75 17.48 -8.77
N PHE A 6 12.30 16.29 -8.44
CA PHE A 6 11.51 15.08 -8.13
C PHE A 6 11.07 15.01 -6.67
N LEU A 7 11.94 15.44 -5.75
CA LEU A 7 11.77 15.24 -4.31
C LEU A 7 10.46 15.84 -3.77
N PRO A 8 10.04 17.07 -4.14
CA PRO A 8 8.77 17.62 -3.66
C PRO A 8 7.56 16.80 -4.10
N THR A 9 7.61 16.20 -5.30
CA THR A 9 6.53 15.33 -5.80
C THR A 9 6.52 14.02 -5.03
N ILE A 10 7.68 13.41 -4.83
CA ILE A 10 7.82 12.16 -4.06
C ILE A 10 7.27 12.35 -2.64
N ILE A 11 7.70 13.40 -1.94
CA ILE A 11 7.26 13.69 -0.57
C ILE A 11 5.76 13.94 -0.53
N ARG A 12 5.22 14.80 -1.42
CA ARG A 12 3.80 15.12 -1.43
C ARG A 12 2.92 13.90 -1.64
N TYR A 13 3.21 13.07 -2.64
CA TYR A 13 2.40 11.88 -2.94
C TYR A 13 2.63 10.76 -1.93
N GLY A 14 3.83 10.62 -1.38
CA GLY A 14 4.13 9.69 -0.31
C GLY A 14 3.38 10.02 0.98
N LEU A 15 3.40 11.29 1.41
CA LEU A 15 2.61 11.75 2.56
C LEU A 15 1.12 11.55 2.33
N LEU A 16 0.61 11.91 1.15
CA LEU A 16 -0.79 11.71 0.79
C LEU A 16 -1.18 10.23 0.87
N LEU A 17 -0.36 9.34 0.33
CA LEU A 17 -0.58 7.89 0.40
C LEU A 17 -0.56 7.38 1.85
N GLY A 18 0.48 7.72 2.62
CA GLY A 18 0.62 7.30 4.01
C GLY A 18 -0.54 7.75 4.88
N VAL A 19 -0.92 9.03 4.81
CA VAL A 19 -2.07 9.58 5.57
C VAL A 19 -3.38 8.93 5.14
N SER A 20 -3.57 8.68 3.85
CA SER A 20 -4.77 8.01 3.35
C SER A 20 -4.89 6.57 3.87
N LEU A 21 -3.77 5.84 4.00
CA LEU A 21 -3.73 4.50 4.61
C LEU A 21 -4.02 4.55 6.11
N CYS A 22 -3.51 5.55 6.83
CA CYS A 22 -3.87 5.77 8.24
C CYS A 22 -5.37 6.04 8.39
N LEU A 23 -5.94 6.92 7.56
CA LEU A 23 -7.36 7.24 7.58
C LEU A 23 -8.21 6.02 7.26
N TYR A 24 -7.83 5.26 6.23
CA TYR A 24 -8.47 4.00 5.87
C TYR A 24 -8.52 3.04 7.06
N THR A 25 -7.40 2.83 7.75
CA THR A 25 -7.30 1.92 8.90
C THR A 25 -8.18 2.39 10.06
N THR A 26 -8.16 3.69 10.37
CA THR A 26 -9.07 4.27 11.37
C THR A 26 -10.54 4.06 11.00
N LEU A 27 -10.90 4.23 9.72
CA LEU A 27 -12.27 4.06 9.25
C LEU A 27 -12.72 2.59 9.33
N MET A 28 -11.84 1.65 8.94
CA MET A 28 -12.11 0.22 9.05
C MET A 28 -12.44 -0.16 10.50
N TRP A 29 -11.68 0.38 11.45
CA TRP A 29 -11.94 0.19 12.87
C TRP A 29 -13.24 0.84 13.35
N LEU A 30 -13.46 2.12 13.01
CA LEU A 30 -14.64 2.87 13.45
C LEU A 30 -15.95 2.23 12.95
N THR A 31 -15.91 1.66 11.75
CA THR A 31 -17.03 0.97 11.12
C THR A 31 -17.11 -0.52 11.47
N ARG A 32 -16.16 -1.04 12.27
CA ARG A 32 -16.02 -2.45 12.64
C ARG A 32 -15.86 -3.40 11.45
N LEU A 33 -15.39 -2.89 10.31
CA LEU A 33 -15.10 -3.66 9.11
C LEU A 33 -13.85 -4.53 9.28
N ASP A 34 -13.00 -4.23 10.25
CA ASP A 34 -11.84 -5.02 10.68
C ASP A 34 -12.17 -6.05 11.77
N THR A 35 -13.42 -6.11 12.24
CA THR A 35 -13.84 -6.95 13.36
C THR A 35 -15.17 -7.65 13.09
N THR A 36 -16.29 -6.95 13.27
CA THR A 36 -17.64 -7.52 13.17
C THR A 36 -18.02 -7.86 11.72
N TYR A 37 -17.64 -6.99 10.78
CA TYR A 37 -18.01 -7.10 9.37
C TYR A 37 -16.80 -7.47 8.50
N LEU A 38 -15.96 -8.38 9.00
CA LEU A 38 -14.66 -8.70 8.41
C LEU A 38 -14.74 -9.17 6.95
N ALA A 39 -15.78 -9.92 6.57
CA ALA A 39 -16.00 -10.33 5.19
C ALA A 39 -16.23 -9.12 4.25
N VAL A 40 -16.94 -8.09 4.70
CA VAL A 40 -17.12 -6.84 3.93
C VAL A 40 -15.82 -6.05 3.89
N GLY A 41 -15.11 -6.01 5.03
CA GLY A 41 -13.80 -5.38 5.15
C GLY A 41 -12.77 -5.91 4.15
N GLN A 42 -12.75 -7.22 3.90
CA GLN A 42 -11.86 -7.83 2.90
C GLN A 42 -12.04 -7.25 1.49
N TYR A 43 -13.27 -6.92 1.06
CA TYR A 43 -13.49 -6.28 -0.23
C TYR A 43 -12.95 -4.85 -0.28
N LEU A 44 -13.02 -4.13 0.84
CA LEU A 44 -12.39 -2.82 0.97
C LEU A 44 -10.87 -2.91 0.98
N ASP A 45 -10.29 -3.95 1.58
CA ASP A 45 -8.85 -4.22 1.50
C ASP A 45 -8.40 -4.48 0.06
N ILE A 46 -9.23 -5.15 -0.75
CA ILE A 46 -8.95 -5.30 -2.19
C ILE A 46 -9.04 -3.95 -2.89
N ALA A 47 -10.05 -3.13 -2.58
CA ALA A 47 -10.22 -1.82 -3.18
C ALA A 47 -9.08 -0.85 -2.82
N VAL A 48 -8.56 -0.89 -1.58
CA VAL A 48 -7.50 0.01 -1.12
C VAL A 48 -6.18 -0.25 -1.85
N ILE A 49 -5.97 -1.44 -2.45
CA ILE A 49 -4.80 -1.73 -3.32
C ILE A 49 -4.75 -0.77 -4.52
N LEU A 50 -5.88 -0.24 -4.98
CA LEU A 50 -5.92 0.74 -6.08
C LEU A 50 -5.34 2.11 -5.68
N LEU A 51 -5.28 2.41 -4.38
CA LEU A 51 -4.77 3.67 -3.86
C LEU A 51 -3.28 3.89 -4.15
N PRO A 52 -2.34 2.99 -3.76
CA PRO A 52 -0.93 3.16 -4.12
C PRO A 52 -0.72 3.16 -5.64
N ILE A 53 -1.47 2.36 -6.39
CA ILE A 53 -1.41 2.34 -7.86
C ILE A 53 -1.75 3.72 -8.43
N SER A 54 -2.88 4.29 -8.02
CA SER A 54 -3.36 5.57 -8.52
C SER A 54 -2.43 6.74 -8.15
N LEU A 55 -1.94 6.80 -6.90
CA LEU A 55 -1.08 7.89 -6.43
C LEU A 55 0.33 7.82 -7.02
N ILE A 56 0.93 6.64 -7.13
CA ILE A 56 2.24 6.48 -7.80
C ILE A 56 2.11 6.82 -9.29
N ALA A 57 1.06 6.34 -9.96
CA ALA A 57 0.81 6.69 -11.35
C ALA A 57 0.59 8.21 -11.52
N ALA A 58 -0.13 8.86 -10.60
CA ALA A 58 -0.33 10.30 -10.61
C ALA A 58 0.98 11.08 -10.41
N ALA A 59 1.84 10.65 -9.47
CA ALA A 59 3.16 11.24 -9.24
C ALA A 59 4.04 11.16 -10.51
N ILE A 60 4.09 10.00 -11.16
CA ILE A 60 4.85 9.80 -12.40
C ILE A 60 4.25 10.64 -13.54
N ARG A 61 2.92 10.66 -13.70
CA ARG A 61 2.24 11.48 -14.72
C ARG A 61 2.53 12.97 -14.53
N GLN A 62 2.53 13.46 -13.30
CA GLN A 62 2.83 14.86 -12.99
C GLN A 62 4.26 15.24 -13.42
N LEU A 63 5.23 14.35 -13.21
CA LEU A 63 6.61 14.56 -13.61
C LEU A 63 6.79 14.45 -15.14
N LEU A 64 6.11 13.51 -15.79
CA LEU A 64 6.12 13.35 -17.24
C LEU A 64 5.60 14.58 -18.00
N ARG A 65 4.67 15.35 -17.41
CA ARG A 65 4.20 16.63 -17.98
C ARG A 65 5.28 17.71 -18.03
N ARG A 66 6.31 17.60 -17.19
CA ARG A 66 7.41 18.58 -17.12
C ARG A 66 8.60 18.15 -17.97
N ALA A 67 8.95 16.87 -17.92
CA ALA A 67 10.07 16.31 -18.67
C ALA A 67 9.90 14.80 -18.88
N PRO A 68 10.44 14.23 -19.99
CA PRO A 68 10.44 12.79 -20.18
C PRO A 68 11.26 12.10 -19.08
N LEU A 69 10.68 11.06 -18.46
CA LEU A 69 11.35 10.23 -17.45
C LEU A 69 11.85 8.92 -18.05
N ARG A 70 13.11 8.60 -17.78
CA ARG A 70 13.72 7.29 -18.06
C ARG A 70 13.15 6.23 -17.11
N TRP A 71 13.22 4.95 -17.47
CA TRP A 71 12.57 3.86 -16.72
C TRP A 71 13.04 3.78 -15.25
N TRP A 72 14.34 3.98 -14.98
CA TRP A 72 14.88 3.97 -13.62
C TRP A 72 14.46 5.17 -12.78
N GLN A 73 14.21 6.32 -13.42
CA GLN A 73 13.68 7.49 -12.71
C GLN A 73 12.24 7.24 -12.25
N ARG A 74 11.44 6.54 -13.07
CA ARG A 74 10.07 6.14 -12.69
C ARG A 74 10.09 5.16 -11.53
N LEU A 75 10.99 4.17 -11.56
CA LEU A 75 11.23 3.28 -10.43
C LEU A 75 11.61 4.06 -9.17
N GLY A 76 12.57 4.99 -9.26
CA GLY A 76 12.98 5.83 -8.14
C GLY A 76 11.83 6.67 -7.57
N VAL A 77 10.95 7.20 -8.43
CA VAL A 77 9.74 7.91 -7.99
C VAL A 77 8.77 6.98 -7.27
N GLY A 78 8.47 5.81 -7.84
CA GLY A 78 7.56 4.84 -7.21
C GLY A 78 8.07 4.37 -5.85
N VAL A 79 9.32 3.90 -5.80
CA VAL A 79 9.98 3.49 -4.55
C VAL A 79 10.05 4.64 -3.56
N GLY A 80 10.42 5.84 -3.99
CA GLY A 80 10.46 7.01 -3.12
C GLY A 80 9.11 7.33 -2.49
N VAL A 81 8.03 7.29 -3.28
CA VAL A 81 6.66 7.50 -2.78
C VAL A 81 6.29 6.42 -1.77
N GLY A 82 6.61 5.16 -2.06
CA GLY A 82 6.39 4.03 -1.16
C GLY A 82 7.12 4.17 0.18
N VAL A 83 8.41 4.51 0.15
CA VAL A 83 9.22 4.72 1.35
C VAL A 83 8.66 5.85 2.22
N VAL A 84 8.33 7.01 1.63
CA VAL A 84 7.75 8.12 2.39
C VAL A 84 6.40 7.73 3.00
N ALA A 85 5.54 7.03 2.24
CA ALA A 85 4.26 6.57 2.74
C ALA A 85 4.41 5.61 3.93
N GLU A 86 5.34 4.66 3.86
CA GLU A 86 5.62 3.69 4.92
C GLU A 86 6.18 4.33 6.18
N LEU A 87 7.04 5.35 6.05
CA LEU A 87 7.54 6.11 7.19
C LEU A 87 6.44 6.82 7.98
N VAL A 88 5.30 7.13 7.33
CA VAL A 88 4.12 7.69 7.99
C VAL A 88 3.21 6.59 8.52
N TYR A 89 2.91 5.60 7.68
CA TYR A 89 1.89 4.59 7.97
C TYR A 89 2.32 3.60 9.05
N ARG A 90 3.60 3.19 9.07
CA ARG A 90 4.07 2.17 10.01
C ARG A 90 4.06 2.57 11.48
N PRO A 91 4.57 3.75 11.88
CA PRO A 91 4.46 4.18 13.27
C PRO A 91 3.00 4.29 13.71
N TYR A 92 2.14 4.81 12.82
CA TYR A 92 0.69 4.83 13.06
C TYR A 92 0.14 3.42 13.28
N LEU A 93 0.46 2.45 12.41
CA LEU A 93 -0.05 1.08 12.50
C LEU A 93 0.44 0.38 13.78
N ALA A 94 1.69 0.64 14.21
CA ALA A 94 2.22 0.15 15.46
C ALA A 94 1.45 0.70 16.67
N LEU A 95 1.17 2.00 16.70
CA LEU A 95 0.35 2.63 17.74
C LEU A 95 -1.10 2.11 17.70
N TYR A 96 -1.65 1.96 16.51
CA TYR A 96 -3.01 1.46 16.30
C TYR A 96 -3.17 0.05 16.89
N HIS A 97 -2.25 -0.88 16.59
CA HIS A 97 -2.29 -2.23 17.16
C HIS A 97 -1.94 -2.27 18.65
N ALA A 98 -1.18 -1.31 19.18
CA ALA A 98 -0.89 -1.27 20.61
C ALA A 98 -2.06 -0.71 21.44
N TYR A 99 -2.78 0.29 20.93
CA TYR A 99 -3.70 1.10 21.74
C TYR A 99 -5.14 1.16 21.24
N LEU A 100 -5.37 1.13 19.92
CA LEU A 100 -6.72 1.30 19.35
C LEU A 100 -7.41 -0.05 19.13
N ASN A 101 -6.70 -1.02 18.55
CA ASN A 101 -7.23 -2.34 18.27
C ASN A 101 -6.23 -3.46 18.62
N PRO A 102 -5.92 -3.68 19.90
CA PRO A 102 -4.97 -4.72 20.32
C PRO A 102 -5.46 -6.15 20.05
N THR A 103 -6.77 -6.33 19.87
CA THR A 103 -7.38 -7.64 19.64
C THR A 103 -7.63 -7.95 18.17
N TRP A 104 -7.28 -7.05 17.23
CA TRP A 104 -7.53 -7.21 15.79
C TRP A 104 -7.16 -8.61 15.26
N PHE A 105 -5.97 -9.10 15.65
CA PHE A 105 -5.44 -10.35 15.14
C PHE A 105 -6.24 -11.57 15.64
N SER A 106 -6.86 -11.48 16.82
CA SER A 106 -7.74 -12.54 17.33
C SER A 106 -8.98 -12.73 16.44
N PHE A 107 -9.51 -11.65 15.86
CA PHE A 107 -10.62 -11.72 14.91
C PHE A 107 -10.19 -12.37 13.59
N VAL A 108 -8.98 -12.08 13.11
CA VAL A 108 -8.42 -12.73 11.91
C VAL A 108 -8.27 -14.25 12.12
N VAL A 109 -7.74 -14.66 13.27
CA VAL A 109 -7.62 -16.09 13.65
C VAL A 109 -9.00 -16.75 13.74
N ALA A 110 -9.97 -16.07 14.36
CA ALA A 110 -11.34 -16.57 14.50
C ALA A 110 -12.03 -16.74 13.13
N LEU A 111 -11.91 -15.75 12.23
CA LEU A 111 -12.43 -15.86 10.87
C LEU A 111 -11.79 -17.01 10.11
N LYS A 112 -10.45 -17.14 10.18
CA LYS A 112 -9.76 -18.22 9.47
C LYS A 112 -10.22 -19.60 9.95
N LYS A 113 -10.43 -19.76 11.27
CA LYS A 113 -10.99 -20.98 11.85
C LYS A 113 -12.38 -21.28 11.28
N ALA A 114 -13.25 -20.26 11.22
CA ALA A 114 -14.59 -20.41 10.68
C ALA A 114 -14.57 -20.82 9.19
N GLU A 115 -13.73 -20.19 8.38
CA GLU A 115 -13.56 -20.52 6.95
C GLU A 115 -13.11 -21.98 6.74
N LEU A 116 -12.07 -22.41 7.46
CA LEU A 116 -11.56 -23.78 7.32
C LEU A 116 -12.57 -24.82 7.82
N SER A 117 -13.31 -24.49 8.89
CA SER A 117 -14.36 -25.36 9.41
C SER A 117 -15.51 -25.49 8.41
N ALA A 118 -15.94 -24.38 7.79
CA ALA A 118 -16.96 -24.37 6.76
C ALA A 118 -16.52 -25.13 5.49
N ALA A 119 -15.22 -25.12 5.18
CA ALA A 119 -14.63 -25.90 4.10
C ALA A 119 -14.46 -27.40 4.43
N GLY A 120 -14.92 -27.87 5.59
CA GLY A 120 -14.85 -29.28 5.99
C GLY A 120 -13.44 -29.79 6.30
N GLN A 121 -12.51 -28.89 6.64
CA GLN A 121 -11.13 -29.29 6.96
C GLN A 121 -11.06 -30.02 8.31
N SER A 122 -10.10 -30.95 8.43
CA SER A 122 -9.91 -31.72 9.67
C SER A 122 -9.46 -30.82 10.83
N ALA A 123 -9.85 -31.18 12.06
CA ALA A 123 -9.45 -30.43 13.26
C ALA A 123 -7.93 -30.31 13.41
N ALA A 124 -7.18 -31.36 13.06
CA ALA A 124 -5.72 -31.35 13.07
C ALA A 124 -5.14 -30.31 12.09
N HIS A 125 -5.68 -30.25 10.86
CA HIS A 125 -5.26 -29.26 9.87
C HIS A 125 -5.58 -27.83 10.31
N ILE A 126 -6.79 -27.61 10.85
CA ILE A 126 -7.19 -26.29 11.37
C ILE A 126 -6.20 -25.83 12.46
N THR A 127 -5.93 -26.67 13.45
CA THR A 127 -4.99 -26.32 14.54
C THR A 127 -3.59 -25.99 14.01
N ALA A 128 -3.07 -26.79 13.08
CA ALA A 128 -1.76 -26.55 12.48
C ALA A 128 -1.71 -25.21 11.73
N GLU A 129 -2.75 -24.89 10.96
CA GLU A 129 -2.82 -23.66 10.18
C GLU A 129 -2.97 -22.41 11.07
N LEU A 130 -3.79 -22.48 12.14
CA LEU A 130 -3.92 -21.38 13.09
C LEU A 130 -2.60 -21.15 13.86
N ALA A 131 -1.90 -22.22 14.24
CA ALA A 131 -0.58 -22.10 14.88
C ALA A 131 0.45 -21.46 13.92
N ARG A 132 0.43 -21.85 12.63
CA ARG A 132 1.28 -21.25 11.59
C ARG A 132 1.00 -19.76 11.43
N LEU A 133 -0.27 -19.36 11.41
CA LEU A 133 -0.70 -17.97 11.29
C LEU A 133 -0.24 -17.14 12.51
N GLN A 134 -0.41 -17.65 13.72
CA GLN A 134 0.07 -17.01 14.95
C GLN A 134 1.59 -16.85 14.95
N ALA A 135 2.34 -17.88 14.57
CA ALA A 135 3.80 -17.81 14.47
C ALA A 135 4.26 -16.82 13.39
N ALA A 136 3.53 -16.70 12.28
CA ALA A 136 3.81 -15.68 11.27
C ALA A 136 3.58 -14.26 11.81
N HIS A 137 2.48 -14.04 12.54
CA HIS A 137 2.19 -12.75 13.17
C HIS A 137 3.25 -12.33 14.18
N VAL A 138 3.70 -13.23 15.06
CA VAL A 138 4.78 -12.94 16.02
C VAL A 138 6.07 -12.56 15.30
N ARG A 139 6.46 -13.29 14.24
CA ARG A 139 7.62 -12.94 13.41
C ARG A 139 7.46 -11.59 12.70
N GLN A 140 6.23 -11.20 12.41
CA GLN A 140 5.89 -9.96 11.75
C GLN A 140 5.45 -8.84 12.71
N ALA A 141 5.53 -9.02 14.03
CA ALA A 141 5.12 -7.99 14.98
C ALA A 141 6.12 -6.82 15.07
N GLY A 142 7.31 -6.97 14.50
CA GLY A 142 8.30 -5.89 14.45
C GLY A 142 7.83 -4.69 13.63
N MET A 143 8.13 -3.47 14.09
CA MET A 143 7.70 -2.22 13.47
C MET A 143 7.99 -2.14 11.96
N PHE A 144 9.06 -2.78 11.46
CA PHE A 144 9.46 -2.76 10.04
C PHE A 144 9.32 -4.11 9.32
N SER A 145 8.58 -5.07 9.88
CA SER A 145 8.33 -6.36 9.24
C SER A 145 7.60 -6.22 7.89
N GLY A 146 8.16 -6.76 6.81
CA GLY A 146 7.56 -6.63 5.48
C GLY A 146 7.74 -5.25 4.83
N PHE A 147 8.52 -4.34 5.43
CA PHE A 147 8.83 -3.02 4.86
C PHE A 147 9.37 -3.15 3.44
N TRP A 148 10.25 -4.13 3.21
CA TRP A 148 10.82 -4.40 1.90
C TRP A 148 9.76 -4.65 0.81
N VAL A 149 8.70 -5.37 1.16
CA VAL A 149 7.64 -5.70 0.19
C VAL A 149 6.77 -4.48 -0.09
N SER A 150 6.30 -3.80 0.94
CA SER A 150 5.34 -2.70 0.80
C SER A 150 5.97 -1.37 0.41
N ALA A 151 7.19 -1.07 0.86
CA ALA A 151 7.92 0.16 0.54
C ALA A 151 8.66 0.09 -0.80
N LEU A 152 9.17 -1.08 -1.19
CA LEU A 152 10.05 -1.22 -2.36
C LEU A 152 9.43 -2.05 -3.46
N VAL A 153 9.08 -3.32 -3.18
CA VAL A 153 8.68 -4.27 -4.24
C VAL A 153 7.38 -3.84 -4.91
N LEU A 154 6.32 -3.62 -4.13
CA LEU A 154 5.02 -3.23 -4.70
C LEU A 154 5.10 -1.87 -5.42
N PRO A 155 5.69 -0.80 -4.84
CA PRO A 155 5.82 0.47 -5.54
C PRO A 155 6.69 0.41 -6.80
N ALA A 156 7.73 -0.43 -6.81
CA ALA A 156 8.53 -0.68 -8.00
C ALA A 156 7.70 -1.37 -9.09
N LEU A 157 6.94 -2.41 -8.76
CA LEU A 157 6.05 -3.09 -9.70
C LEU A 157 5.03 -2.12 -10.29
N VAL A 158 4.38 -1.31 -9.45
CA VAL A 158 3.44 -0.26 -9.90
C VAL A 158 4.13 0.73 -10.84
N ALA A 159 5.34 1.18 -10.50
CA ALA A 159 6.09 2.07 -11.37
C ALA A 159 6.41 1.44 -12.73
N LEU A 160 6.74 0.14 -12.77
CA LEU A 160 6.96 -0.61 -14.01
C LEU A 160 5.69 -0.73 -14.85
N LEU A 161 4.52 -0.91 -14.22
CA LEU A 161 3.23 -0.92 -14.93
C LEU A 161 2.94 0.41 -15.65
N THR A 162 3.63 1.50 -15.30
CA THR A 162 3.50 2.78 -16.02
C THR A 162 4.31 2.87 -17.31
N LEU A 163 5.20 1.90 -17.60
CA LEU A 163 6.09 1.93 -18.76
C LEU A 163 5.39 1.99 -20.11
N PRO A 164 4.29 1.25 -20.38
CA PRO A 164 3.60 1.31 -21.68
C PRO A 164 3.10 2.71 -22.04
N PHE A 165 2.83 3.57 -21.05
CA PHE A 165 2.40 4.95 -21.26
C PHE A 165 3.53 5.91 -21.69
N TRP A 166 4.73 5.39 -22.00
CA TRP A 166 5.88 6.14 -22.51
C TRP A 166 5.59 6.84 -23.83
N HIS A 167 4.87 6.19 -24.76
CA HIS A 167 4.83 6.67 -26.15
C HIS A 167 3.97 7.91 -26.42
N ARG A 168 3.24 8.45 -25.43
CA ARG A 168 2.49 9.70 -25.61
C ARG A 168 3.43 10.90 -25.45
N ARG A 169 4.08 11.32 -26.54
CA ARG A 169 4.84 12.58 -26.60
C ARG A 169 3.91 13.75 -26.25
N PRO A 170 4.36 14.73 -25.44
CA PRO A 170 3.61 15.97 -25.27
C PRO A 170 3.39 16.61 -26.64
N ALA A 171 2.16 17.07 -26.91
CA ALA A 171 1.85 17.79 -28.14
C ALA A 171 2.81 18.99 -28.26
N PRO A 172 3.33 19.27 -29.47
CA PRO A 172 4.17 20.44 -29.68
C PRO A 172 3.41 21.70 -29.23
N PRO A 173 4.10 22.69 -28.64
CA PRO A 173 3.45 23.93 -28.25
C PRO A 173 2.78 24.58 -29.47
N PRO A 174 1.63 25.26 -29.29
CA PRO A 174 0.97 25.97 -30.39
C PRO A 174 1.98 26.93 -31.02
N ARG A 175 2.11 26.89 -32.35
CA ARG A 175 2.96 27.84 -33.08
C ARG A 175 2.46 29.24 -32.76
N GLN A 176 3.32 30.09 -32.20
CA GLN A 176 3.04 31.52 -32.14
C GLN A 176 2.90 31.99 -33.59
N GLN A 177 1.68 32.33 -34.00
CA GLN A 177 1.45 32.96 -35.29
C GLN A 177 2.05 34.37 -35.21
N PRO A 178 2.86 34.77 -36.21
CA PRO A 178 3.48 36.09 -36.26
C PRO A 178 2.45 37.21 -36.43
#